data_AF-A0A7K0VWE1-F1
#
_entry.id   AF-A0A7K0VWE1-F1
#
_cell.length_a   1.000
_cell.length_b   1.000
_cell.length_c   1.000
_cell.angle_alpha   90.00
_cell.angle_beta   90.00
_cell.angle_gamma   90.00
#
_symmetry.space_group_name_H-M   'P 1'
#
loop_
_entity.id
_entity.type
_entity.pdbx_description
1 polymer ?
#
loop_
_entity_poly.entity_id
_entity_poly.type
_entity_poly.pdbx_seq_one_letter_code
_entity_poly.pdbx_strand_id
1 'polypeptide(L)'
;MTSADPATTETRKANRSRWARLSYRIALLIAILLIGSAIATTVFSVRSVQRTYSKQSTESVTNVHKSVTDTISVANKNVIAYEDAAIASRKNQLKDQSNAVVTALDALNAAVKAGQISLADAQAQALLYLKTIRYGDEYYFFTYNRALTAISHPDPRFEGKNLRDLKDADGSYILRGMQKLTDAKGSGYYNYNFTKLGAAKPSPKISYVFNYKPWDWLVGTGVYIDDIQAEAESRRAAVRKTLSDQFGAVTFNGGGLFFVLDKKGKVVVAPKGKNLADLAKTPAGKETVKVIEAAVPKKDGTIIELNKSVTLQGKNKQNWVLNVSSYNPLNWVLVSAVPQQDLTAPGRNLAIQQALLQVLLLLIGLTAGILISRRITGPVETVTKAARDLSENKFDPSDLDAAASRTDEVGDLARAFQRMG
;
A
#
# COMPACT_ATOMS: atom_id res chain seq x y z
N MET A 1 49.70 56.98 61.84
CA MET A 1 48.72 55.91 62.18
C MET A 1 47.45 56.60 62.68
N THR A 2 46.53 56.89 61.78
CA THR A 2 45.18 57.38 62.09
C THR A 2 44.24 56.18 62.02
N SER A 3 43.63 55.83 63.15
CA SER A 3 42.71 54.72 63.29
C SER A 3 41.45 54.98 62.47
N ALA A 4 41.23 54.17 61.44
CA ALA A 4 39.97 54.14 60.71
C ALA A 4 38.88 53.51 61.60
N ASP A 5 37.79 54.24 61.78
CA ASP A 5 36.61 53.84 62.55
C ASP A 5 35.92 52.61 61.93
N PRO A 6 35.83 51.47 62.63
CA PRO A 6 35.30 50.21 62.09
C PRO A 6 33.79 50.24 61.77
N ALA A 7 33.02 51.19 62.33
CA ALA A 7 31.56 51.26 62.14
C ALA A 7 31.13 51.71 60.73
N THR A 8 31.99 52.43 60.00
CA THR A 8 31.68 52.94 58.65
C THR A 8 31.95 51.93 57.53
N THR A 9 32.73 50.88 57.80
CA THR A 9 33.12 49.89 56.79
C THR A 9 32.08 48.76 56.68
N GLU A 10 31.43 48.37 57.78
CA GLU A 10 30.39 47.32 57.77
C GLU A 10 29.08 47.79 57.11
N THR A 11 28.64 49.02 57.36
CA THR A 11 27.42 49.59 56.75
C THR A 11 27.57 49.82 55.24
N ARG A 12 28.77 50.17 54.76
CA ARG A 12 29.08 50.34 53.33
C ARG A 12 29.12 49.00 52.58
N LYS A 13 29.61 47.93 53.22
CA LYS A 13 29.58 46.54 52.68
C LYS A 13 28.15 45.97 52.66
N ALA A 14 27.34 46.28 53.68
CA ALA A 14 25.97 45.79 53.79
C ALA A 14 25.03 46.37 52.71
N ASN A 15 25.19 47.64 52.29
CA ASN A 15 24.30 48.28 51.33
C ASN A 15 24.57 47.92 49.86
N ARG A 16 25.85 47.82 49.43
CA ARG A 16 26.19 47.27 48.08
C ARG A 16 25.59 45.88 47.87
N SER A 17 25.46 45.09 48.94
CA SER A 17 24.86 43.76 48.88
C SER A 17 23.33 43.77 48.66
N ARG A 18 22.59 44.82 49.03
CA ARG A 18 21.11 44.85 48.96
C ARG A 18 20.57 45.10 47.55
N TRP A 19 21.27 45.90 46.74
CA TRP A 19 20.84 46.25 45.38
C TRP A 19 21.39 45.30 44.32
N ALA A 20 22.60 44.76 44.54
CA ALA A 20 23.06 43.55 43.84
C ALA A 20 22.09 42.36 44.03
N ARG A 21 21.41 42.28 45.19
CA ARG A 21 20.34 41.31 45.43
C ARG A 21 19.09 41.58 44.60
N LEU A 22 18.73 42.83 44.29
CA LEU A 22 17.53 43.15 43.51
C LEU A 22 17.71 42.87 42.02
N SER A 23 18.82 43.30 41.42
CA SER A 23 19.19 42.98 40.03
C SER A 23 19.27 41.47 39.81
N TYR A 24 19.94 40.77 40.73
CA TYR A 24 20.00 39.31 40.71
C TYR A 24 18.62 38.65 40.83
N ARG A 25 17.72 39.16 41.70
CA ARG A 25 16.36 38.63 41.83
C ARG A 25 15.53 38.83 40.57
N ILE A 26 15.62 40.00 39.93
CA ILE A 26 14.91 40.28 38.67
C ILE A 26 15.45 39.38 37.55
N ALA A 27 16.78 39.27 37.41
CA ALA A 27 17.41 38.39 36.44
C ALA A 27 17.05 36.91 36.70
N LEU A 28 17.01 36.49 37.97
CA LEU A 28 16.61 35.14 38.37
C LEU A 28 15.13 34.86 38.07
N LEU A 29 14.23 35.82 38.30
CA LEU A 29 12.81 35.68 37.96
C LEU A 29 12.61 35.55 36.45
N ILE A 30 13.28 36.39 35.66
CA ILE A 30 13.28 36.29 34.19
C ILE A 30 13.83 34.94 33.75
N ALA A 31 14.95 34.50 34.34
CA ALA A 31 15.54 33.19 34.07
C ALA A 31 14.57 32.05 34.36
N ILE A 32 13.91 32.04 35.53
CA ILE A 32 12.94 31.02 35.93
C ILE A 32 11.75 30.99 34.96
N LEU A 33 11.22 32.15 34.57
CA LEU A 33 10.11 32.25 33.61
C LEU A 33 10.50 31.76 32.22
N LEU A 34 11.68 32.14 31.73
CA LEU A 34 12.20 31.69 30.43
C LEU A 34 12.48 30.18 30.43
N ILE A 35 13.11 29.66 31.48
CA ILE A 35 13.36 28.22 31.65
C ILE A 35 12.04 27.46 31.73
N GLY A 36 11.10 27.90 32.56
CA GLY A 36 9.80 27.25 32.71
C GLY A 36 9.01 27.23 31.41
N SER A 37 8.99 28.34 30.67
CA SER A 37 8.36 28.44 29.35
C SER A 37 9.02 27.53 28.32
N ALA A 38 10.36 27.50 28.26
CA ALA A 38 11.10 26.61 27.37
C ALA A 38 10.81 25.12 27.68
N ILE A 39 10.84 24.73 28.95
CA ILE A 39 10.51 23.36 29.36
C ILE A 39 9.08 23.00 28.99
N ALA A 40 8.10 23.87 29.30
CA ALA A 40 6.70 23.63 29.01
C ALA A 40 6.45 23.49 27.50
N THR A 41 6.99 24.41 26.70
CA THR A 41 6.83 24.41 25.24
C THR A 41 7.56 23.24 24.59
N THR A 42 8.78 22.88 25.03
CA THR A 42 9.47 21.66 24.56
C THR A 42 8.66 20.42 24.89
N VAL A 43 8.28 20.19 26.15
CA VAL A 43 7.58 18.96 26.55
C VAL A 43 6.24 18.82 25.81
N PHE A 44 5.48 19.91 25.69
CA PHE A 44 4.22 19.91 24.97
C PHE A 44 4.43 19.68 23.46
N SER A 45 5.36 20.42 22.85
CA SER A 45 5.65 20.32 21.41
C SER A 45 6.15 18.93 21.04
N VAL A 46 7.15 18.40 21.75
CA VAL A 46 7.70 17.07 21.47
C VAL A 46 6.63 15.99 21.58
N ARG A 47 5.79 16.01 22.63
CA ARG A 47 4.69 15.05 22.76
C ARG A 47 3.67 15.19 21.63
N SER A 48 3.31 16.41 21.25
CA SER A 48 2.36 16.70 20.18
C SER A 48 2.89 16.26 18.82
N VAL A 49 4.09 16.72 18.45
CA VAL A 49 4.80 16.39 17.21
C VAL A 49 4.95 14.88 17.09
N GLN A 50 5.42 14.20 18.14
CA GLN A 50 5.63 12.76 18.09
C GLN A 50 4.32 11.99 17.84
N ARG A 51 3.23 12.37 18.51
CA ARG A 51 1.91 11.72 18.31
C ARG A 51 1.38 11.95 16.90
N THR A 52 1.41 13.19 16.43
CA THR A 52 0.87 13.56 15.10
C THR A 52 1.69 12.94 13.98
N TYR A 53 3.02 13.02 14.03
CA TYR A 53 3.88 12.40 13.03
C TYR A 53 3.77 10.88 13.03
N SER A 54 3.74 10.23 14.20
CA SER A 54 3.60 8.77 14.27
C SER A 54 2.27 8.32 13.65
N LYS A 55 1.16 9.01 13.97
CA LYS A 55 -0.15 8.75 13.37
C LYS A 55 -0.13 8.91 11.85
N GLN A 56 0.41 10.04 11.37
CA GLN A 56 0.51 10.31 9.92
C GLN A 56 1.40 9.29 9.21
N SER A 57 2.49 8.85 9.85
CA SER A 57 3.38 7.83 9.30
C SER A 57 2.69 6.47 9.21
N THR A 58 1.96 6.06 10.24
CA THR A 58 1.14 4.83 10.22
C THR A 58 0.04 4.90 9.15
N GLU A 59 -0.67 6.03 9.03
CA GLU A 59 -1.66 6.24 7.96
C GLU A 59 -1.01 6.17 6.57
N SER A 60 0.17 6.74 6.40
CA SER A 60 0.94 6.64 5.15
C SER A 60 1.28 5.18 4.82
N VAL A 61 1.74 4.39 5.79
CA VAL A 61 2.03 2.95 5.60
C VAL A 61 0.77 2.19 5.21
N THR A 62 -0.36 2.47 5.84
CA THR A 62 -1.66 1.87 5.53
C THR A 62 -2.15 2.28 4.14
N ASN A 63 -2.01 3.54 3.75
CA ASN A 63 -2.41 4.03 2.43
C ASN A 63 -1.56 3.43 1.32
N VAL A 64 -0.24 3.33 1.52
CA VAL A 64 0.66 2.65 0.58
C VAL A 64 0.31 1.17 0.48
N HIS A 65 0.08 0.48 1.61
CA HIS A 65 -0.35 -0.91 1.63
C HIS A 65 -1.66 -1.13 0.86
N LYS A 66 -2.64 -0.24 1.09
CA LYS A 66 -3.92 -0.26 0.39
C LYS A 66 -3.75 -0.04 -1.11
N SER A 67 -2.97 0.96 -1.52
CA SER A 67 -2.68 1.26 -2.92
C SER A 67 -2.04 0.07 -3.64
N VAL A 68 -1.10 -0.62 -2.99
CA VAL A 68 -0.49 -1.85 -3.50
C VAL A 68 -1.53 -2.96 -3.65
N THR A 69 -2.37 -3.18 -2.64
CA THR A 69 -3.43 -4.20 -2.67
C THR A 69 -4.44 -3.92 -3.79
N ASP A 70 -4.83 -2.66 -3.97
CA ASP A 70 -5.74 -2.24 -5.04
C ASP A 70 -5.11 -2.46 -6.43
N THR A 71 -3.80 -2.19 -6.57
CA THR A 71 -3.05 -2.45 -7.81
C THR A 71 -3.02 -3.95 -8.16
N ILE A 72 -2.78 -4.82 -7.18
CA ILE A 72 -2.83 -6.28 -7.38
C ILE A 72 -4.23 -6.72 -7.80
N SER A 73 -5.26 -6.17 -7.14
CA SER A 73 -6.65 -6.47 -7.43
C SER A 73 -7.03 -6.10 -8.86
N VAL A 74 -6.65 -4.91 -9.31
CA VAL A 74 -6.89 -4.44 -10.68
C VAL A 74 -6.12 -5.30 -11.69
N ALA A 75 -4.85 -5.58 -11.44
CA ALA A 75 -4.03 -6.39 -12.35
C ALA A 75 -4.61 -7.80 -12.54
N ASN A 76 -5.06 -8.45 -11.47
CA ASN A 76 -5.69 -9.76 -11.56
C ASN A 76 -7.06 -9.71 -12.27
N LYS A 77 -7.88 -8.69 -11.99
CA LYS A 77 -9.15 -8.48 -12.70
C LYS A 77 -8.95 -8.32 -14.20
N ASN A 78 -7.89 -7.64 -14.63
CA ASN A 78 -7.58 -7.47 -16.05
C ASN A 78 -7.23 -8.78 -16.75
N VAL A 79 -6.54 -9.70 -16.06
CA VAL A 79 -6.26 -11.04 -16.60
C VAL A 79 -7.55 -11.85 -16.73
N ILE A 80 -8.41 -11.85 -15.71
CA ILE A 80 -9.68 -12.57 -15.74
C ILE A 80 -10.58 -12.00 -16.85
N ALA A 81 -10.68 -10.68 -16.95
CA ALA A 81 -11.45 -10.01 -17.99
C ALA A 81 -10.94 -10.34 -19.40
N TYR A 82 -9.63 -10.48 -19.58
CA TYR A 82 -9.05 -10.94 -20.84
C TYR A 82 -9.50 -12.37 -21.17
N GLU A 83 -9.37 -13.30 -20.22
CA GLU A 83 -9.75 -14.70 -20.42
C GLU A 83 -11.24 -14.84 -20.75
N ASP A 84 -12.10 -14.15 -19.99
CA ASP A 84 -13.54 -14.13 -20.21
C ASP A 84 -13.91 -13.55 -21.58
N ALA A 85 -13.30 -12.42 -21.96
CA ALA A 85 -13.54 -11.77 -23.25
C ALA A 85 -13.06 -12.65 -24.43
N ALA A 86 -11.89 -13.28 -24.30
CA ALA A 86 -11.36 -14.18 -25.32
C ALA A 86 -12.27 -15.41 -25.50
N ILE A 87 -12.71 -16.04 -24.41
CA ILE A 87 -13.66 -17.16 -24.45
C ILE A 87 -15.01 -16.73 -25.03
N ALA A 88 -15.53 -15.56 -24.65
CA ALA A 88 -16.79 -15.04 -25.17
C ALA A 88 -16.71 -14.79 -26.69
N SER A 89 -15.60 -14.23 -27.17
CA SER A 89 -15.34 -14.03 -28.60
C SER A 89 -15.35 -15.36 -29.37
N ARG A 90 -14.64 -16.38 -28.87
CA ARG A 90 -14.65 -17.72 -29.45
C ARG A 90 -16.05 -18.33 -29.47
N LYS A 91 -16.81 -18.20 -28.37
CA LYS A 91 -18.19 -18.70 -28.29
C LYS A 91 -19.11 -18.06 -29.32
N ASN A 92 -19.03 -16.74 -29.50
CA ASN A 92 -19.79 -16.03 -30.52
C ASN A 92 -19.43 -16.55 -31.93
N GLN A 93 -18.14 -16.70 -32.23
CA GLN A 93 -17.69 -17.28 -33.50
C GLN A 93 -18.29 -18.68 -33.74
N LEU A 94 -18.26 -19.57 -32.74
CA LEU A 94 -18.85 -20.91 -32.85
C LEU A 94 -20.36 -20.86 -33.16
N LYS A 95 -21.09 -19.95 -32.49
CA LYS A 95 -22.52 -19.77 -32.69
C LYS A 95 -22.83 -19.23 -34.09
N ASP A 96 -22.08 -18.24 -34.56
CA ASP A 96 -22.27 -17.64 -35.89
C ASP A 96 -22.03 -18.66 -37.01
N GLN A 97 -20.95 -19.45 -36.89
CA GLN A 97 -20.66 -20.54 -37.84
C GLN A 97 -21.76 -21.61 -37.81
N SER A 98 -22.27 -21.94 -36.62
CA SER A 98 -23.35 -22.91 -36.48
C SER A 98 -24.68 -22.39 -37.06
N ASN A 99 -24.98 -21.10 -36.90
CA ASN A 99 -26.16 -20.48 -37.52
C ASN A 99 -26.08 -20.53 -39.05
N ALA A 100 -24.91 -20.25 -39.63
CA ALA A 100 -24.70 -20.38 -41.08
C ALA A 100 -24.93 -21.81 -41.58
N VAL A 101 -24.48 -22.81 -40.81
CA VAL A 101 -24.77 -24.23 -41.10
C VAL A 101 -26.26 -24.52 -41.00
N VAL A 102 -26.95 -24.06 -39.95
CA VAL A 102 -28.41 -24.26 -39.82
C VAL A 102 -29.15 -23.69 -41.02
N THR A 103 -28.81 -22.47 -41.48
CA THR A 103 -29.39 -21.88 -42.69
C THR A 103 -29.17 -22.73 -43.94
N ALA A 104 -27.96 -23.28 -44.13
CA ALA A 104 -27.66 -24.16 -45.25
C ALA A 104 -28.45 -25.48 -45.19
N LEU A 105 -28.56 -26.08 -44.00
CA LEU A 105 -29.35 -27.30 -43.77
C LEU A 105 -30.84 -27.04 -44.04
N ASP A 106 -31.37 -25.89 -43.61
CA ASP A 106 -32.76 -25.50 -43.84
C ASP A 106 -33.07 -25.30 -45.32
N ALA A 107 -32.14 -24.71 -46.09
CA ALA A 107 -32.28 -24.58 -47.54
C ALA A 107 -32.36 -25.95 -48.24
N LEU A 108 -31.47 -26.88 -47.87
CA LEU A 108 -31.48 -28.25 -48.39
C LEU A 108 -32.78 -28.99 -48.01
N ASN A 109 -33.21 -28.87 -46.75
CA ASN A 109 -34.44 -29.48 -46.28
C ASN A 109 -35.69 -28.88 -46.95
N ALA A 110 -35.68 -27.58 -47.28
CA ALA A 110 -36.75 -26.95 -48.07
C ALA A 110 -36.82 -27.52 -49.49
N ALA A 111 -35.67 -27.72 -50.15
CA ALA A 111 -35.62 -28.36 -51.47
C ALA A 111 -36.12 -29.82 -51.42
N VAL A 112 -35.83 -30.57 -50.35
CA VAL A 112 -36.39 -31.91 -50.11
C VAL A 112 -37.91 -31.85 -49.99
N LYS A 113 -38.45 -30.92 -49.19
CA LYS A 113 -39.91 -30.74 -49.03
C LYS A 113 -40.60 -30.32 -50.33
N ALA A 114 -39.90 -29.60 -51.19
CA ALA A 114 -40.39 -29.20 -52.51
C ALA A 114 -40.24 -30.31 -53.58
N GLY A 115 -39.67 -31.47 -53.24
CA GLY A 115 -39.44 -32.57 -54.19
C GLY A 115 -38.36 -32.29 -55.23
N GLN A 116 -37.53 -31.26 -55.01
CA GLN A 116 -36.48 -30.84 -55.95
C GLN A 116 -35.21 -31.69 -55.84
N ILE A 117 -35.00 -32.34 -54.70
CA ILE A 117 -33.87 -33.21 -54.41
C ILE A 117 -34.31 -34.32 -53.46
N SER A 118 -33.72 -35.52 -53.58
CA SER A 118 -33.99 -36.60 -52.62
C SER A 118 -33.40 -36.27 -51.24
N LEU A 119 -33.97 -36.85 -50.17
CA LEU A 119 -33.40 -36.69 -48.83
C LEU A 119 -31.95 -37.17 -48.76
N ALA A 120 -31.65 -38.29 -49.42
CA ALA A 120 -30.31 -38.87 -49.44
C ALA A 120 -29.30 -37.93 -50.11
N ASP A 121 -29.65 -37.35 -51.27
CA ASP A 121 -28.78 -36.43 -51.99
C ASP A 121 -28.59 -35.11 -51.21
N ALA A 122 -29.65 -34.59 -50.58
CA ALA A 122 -29.56 -33.41 -49.73
C ALA A 122 -28.67 -33.63 -48.51
N GLN A 123 -28.79 -34.79 -47.85
CA GLN A 123 -27.93 -35.19 -46.74
C GLN A 123 -26.47 -35.36 -47.20
N ALA A 124 -26.24 -35.97 -48.36
CA ALA A 124 -24.89 -36.10 -48.93
C ALA A 124 -24.25 -34.72 -49.21
N GLN A 125 -25.02 -33.77 -49.79
CA GLN A 125 -24.56 -32.39 -50.00
C GLN A 125 -24.26 -31.68 -48.68
N ALA A 126 -25.13 -31.84 -47.67
CA ALA A 126 -24.90 -31.27 -46.34
C ALA A 126 -23.62 -31.80 -45.68
N LEU A 127 -23.38 -33.12 -45.76
CA LEU A 127 -22.18 -33.74 -45.20
C LEU A 127 -20.92 -33.29 -45.94
N LEU A 128 -20.98 -33.10 -47.26
CA LEU A 128 -19.88 -32.51 -48.02
C LEU A 128 -19.59 -31.08 -47.52
N TYR A 129 -20.61 -30.25 -47.35
CA TYR A 129 -20.48 -28.89 -46.83
C TYR A 129 -19.87 -28.86 -45.41
N LEU A 130 -20.38 -29.69 -44.50
CA LEU A 130 -19.85 -29.82 -43.13
C LEU A 130 -18.39 -30.33 -43.12
N LYS A 131 -18.03 -31.23 -44.04
CA LYS A 131 -16.67 -31.72 -44.21
C LYS A 131 -15.72 -30.67 -44.77
N THR A 132 -16.18 -29.72 -45.59
CA THR A 132 -15.33 -28.71 -46.23
C THR A 132 -15.21 -27.41 -45.43
N ILE A 133 -16.21 -27.04 -44.63
CA ILE A 133 -16.11 -25.83 -43.79
C ILE A 133 -14.94 -25.98 -42.82
N ARG A 134 -13.95 -25.12 -43.02
CA ARG A 134 -12.85 -24.87 -42.09
C ARG A 134 -12.82 -23.38 -41.82
N TYR A 135 -12.65 -23.03 -40.55
CA TYR A 135 -12.48 -21.64 -40.14
C TYR A 135 -11.40 -21.60 -39.06
N GLY A 136 -10.52 -20.61 -39.15
CA GLY A 136 -9.20 -20.72 -38.51
C GLY A 136 -8.41 -21.92 -39.07
N ASP A 137 -7.29 -22.24 -38.43
CA ASP A 137 -6.38 -23.28 -38.93
C ASP A 137 -6.81 -24.71 -38.55
N GLU A 138 -7.69 -24.87 -37.54
CA GLU A 138 -7.94 -26.18 -36.91
C GLU A 138 -9.41 -26.54 -36.65
N TYR A 139 -10.39 -25.68 -36.94
CA TYR A 139 -11.77 -25.91 -36.52
C TYR A 139 -12.61 -26.60 -37.59
N TYR A 140 -13.47 -27.51 -37.13
CA TYR A 140 -14.22 -28.44 -37.97
C TYR A 140 -15.61 -28.70 -37.40
N PHE A 141 -16.53 -29.15 -38.25
CA PHE A 141 -17.81 -29.69 -37.82
C PHE A 141 -17.75 -31.20 -37.60
N PHE A 142 -18.53 -31.66 -36.64
CA PHE A 142 -18.78 -33.07 -36.38
C PHE A 142 -20.30 -33.31 -36.37
N THR A 143 -20.71 -34.47 -36.82
CA THR A 143 -22.12 -34.82 -36.96
C THR A 143 -22.36 -36.26 -36.56
N TYR A 144 -23.38 -36.45 -35.71
CA TYR A 144 -23.79 -37.75 -35.21
C TYR A 144 -25.29 -37.95 -35.44
N ASN A 145 -25.69 -39.19 -35.69
CA ASN A 145 -27.11 -39.56 -35.67
C ASN A 145 -27.64 -39.61 -34.24
N ARG A 146 -28.93 -39.89 -34.08
CA ARG A 146 -29.58 -40.02 -32.77
C ARG A 146 -28.97 -41.07 -31.84
N ALA A 147 -28.46 -42.17 -32.40
CA ALA A 147 -27.77 -43.23 -31.66
C ALA A 147 -26.34 -42.84 -31.24
N LEU A 148 -25.87 -41.65 -31.64
CA LEU A 148 -24.51 -41.14 -31.44
C LEU A 148 -23.45 -41.91 -32.26
N THR A 149 -23.86 -42.46 -33.40
CA THR A 149 -22.96 -42.94 -34.44
C THR A 149 -22.48 -41.77 -35.28
N ALA A 150 -21.17 -41.68 -35.50
CA ALA A 150 -20.59 -40.60 -36.32
C ALA A 150 -21.01 -40.74 -37.78
N ILE A 151 -21.69 -39.70 -38.28
CA ILE A 151 -22.05 -39.54 -39.69
C ILE A 151 -20.92 -38.81 -40.44
N SER A 152 -20.29 -37.85 -39.76
CA SER A 152 -19.13 -37.12 -40.29
C SER A 152 -18.23 -36.65 -39.16
N HIS A 153 -16.96 -37.01 -39.22
CA HIS A 153 -15.92 -36.48 -38.34
C HIS A 153 -14.56 -36.43 -39.07
N PRO A 154 -13.73 -35.39 -38.89
CA PRO A 154 -12.43 -35.33 -39.58
C PRO A 154 -11.40 -36.33 -39.07
N ASP A 155 -11.57 -36.84 -37.84
CA ASP A 155 -10.80 -37.98 -37.34
C ASP A 155 -11.34 -39.30 -37.94
N PRO A 156 -10.58 -39.97 -38.81
CA PRO A 156 -11.03 -41.19 -39.49
C PRO A 156 -11.27 -42.34 -38.52
N ARG A 157 -10.73 -42.28 -37.30
CA ARG A 157 -10.96 -43.30 -36.27
C ARG A 157 -12.41 -43.36 -35.81
N PHE A 158 -13.20 -42.31 -36.06
CA PHE A 158 -14.56 -42.16 -35.56
C PHE A 158 -15.64 -42.40 -36.60
N GLU A 159 -15.35 -42.23 -37.90
CA GLU A 159 -16.35 -42.36 -38.97
C GLU A 159 -17.10 -43.70 -38.87
N GLY A 160 -18.43 -43.65 -38.87
CA GLY A 160 -19.31 -44.82 -38.79
C GLY A 160 -19.35 -45.54 -37.42
N LYS A 161 -18.55 -45.12 -36.43
CA LYS A 161 -18.54 -45.75 -35.11
C LYS A 161 -19.57 -45.13 -34.18
N ASN A 162 -20.15 -45.97 -33.33
CA ASN A 162 -20.97 -45.50 -32.21
C ASN A 162 -20.05 -44.97 -31.10
N LEU A 163 -20.17 -43.67 -30.81
CA LEU A 163 -19.35 -42.98 -29.82
C LEU A 163 -20.14 -42.59 -28.57
N ARG A 164 -21.29 -43.24 -28.34
CA ARG A 164 -22.15 -43.00 -27.18
C ARG A 164 -21.40 -43.16 -25.85
N ASP A 165 -20.42 -44.05 -25.79
CA ASP A 165 -19.63 -44.35 -24.59
C ASP A 165 -18.26 -43.65 -24.57
N LEU A 166 -17.99 -42.75 -25.52
CA LEU A 166 -16.75 -41.97 -25.53
C LEU A 166 -16.69 -41.03 -24.33
N LYS A 167 -15.64 -41.19 -23.53
CA LYS A 167 -15.37 -40.38 -22.34
C LYS A 167 -14.23 -39.39 -22.59
N ASP A 168 -14.29 -38.24 -21.94
CA ASP A 168 -13.14 -37.36 -21.82
C ASP A 168 -12.17 -37.82 -20.71
N ALA A 169 -11.09 -37.07 -20.51
CA ALA A 169 -10.07 -37.34 -19.50
C ALA A 169 -10.61 -37.33 -18.06
N ASP A 170 -11.73 -36.65 -17.82
CA ASP A 170 -12.40 -36.55 -16.51
C ASP A 170 -13.46 -37.65 -16.32
N GLY A 171 -13.61 -38.56 -17.29
CA GLY A 171 -14.54 -39.69 -17.25
C GLY A 171 -15.97 -39.36 -17.69
N SER A 172 -16.23 -38.14 -18.17
CA SER A 172 -17.56 -37.68 -18.59
C SER A 172 -17.89 -38.14 -20.00
N TYR A 173 -19.11 -38.66 -20.21
CA TYR A 173 -19.57 -39.09 -21.53
C TYR A 173 -19.90 -37.88 -22.42
N ILE A 174 -19.01 -37.60 -23.37
CA ILE A 174 -19.04 -36.36 -24.18
C ILE A 174 -20.36 -36.24 -24.95
N LEU A 175 -20.67 -37.23 -25.80
CA LEU A 175 -21.83 -37.13 -26.71
C LEU A 175 -23.16 -37.30 -25.99
N ARG A 176 -23.22 -38.05 -24.88
CA ARG A 176 -24.43 -38.14 -24.05
C ARG A 176 -24.72 -36.80 -23.39
N GLY A 177 -23.69 -36.10 -22.92
CA GLY A 177 -23.81 -34.76 -22.35
C GLY A 177 -24.31 -33.75 -23.38
N MET A 178 -23.74 -33.77 -24.59
CA MET A 178 -24.19 -32.93 -25.71
C MET A 178 -25.64 -33.22 -26.11
N GLN A 179 -26.01 -34.50 -26.29
CA GLN A 179 -27.37 -34.91 -26.61
C GLN A 179 -28.38 -34.45 -25.55
N LYS A 180 -28.06 -34.66 -24.26
CA LYS A 180 -28.90 -34.19 -23.15
C LYS A 180 -29.08 -32.66 -23.18
N LEU A 181 -28.02 -31.90 -23.47
CA LEU A 181 -28.07 -30.45 -23.58
C LEU A 181 -28.98 -30.02 -24.73
N THR A 182 -28.82 -30.59 -25.92
CA THR A 182 -29.61 -30.24 -27.10
C THR A 182 -31.05 -30.73 -27.01
N ASP A 183 -31.32 -31.84 -26.34
CA ASP A 183 -32.69 -32.32 -26.11
C ASP A 183 -33.45 -31.38 -25.18
N ALA A 184 -32.78 -30.82 -24.17
CA ALA A 184 -33.39 -29.90 -23.22
C ALA A 184 -33.54 -28.46 -23.76
N LYS A 185 -32.57 -27.97 -24.52
CA LYS A 185 -32.47 -26.55 -24.91
C LYS A 185 -32.48 -26.29 -26.42
N GLY A 186 -32.48 -27.33 -27.24
CA GLY A 186 -32.26 -27.25 -28.69
C GLY A 186 -30.80 -27.07 -29.09
N SER A 187 -30.09 -26.17 -28.41
CA SER A 187 -28.66 -25.88 -28.64
C SER A 187 -27.95 -25.39 -27.38
N GLY A 188 -26.61 -25.35 -27.41
CA GLY A 188 -25.82 -24.73 -26.35
C GLY A 188 -24.33 -24.98 -26.45
N TYR A 189 -23.58 -24.38 -25.52
CA TYR A 189 -22.14 -24.62 -25.38
C TYR A 189 -21.89 -25.82 -24.46
N TYR A 190 -20.94 -26.67 -24.84
CA TYR A 190 -20.49 -27.82 -24.08
C TYR A 190 -18.97 -27.82 -23.95
N ASN A 191 -18.46 -27.89 -22.72
CA ASN A 191 -17.02 -27.89 -22.40
C ASN A 191 -16.57 -29.31 -22.08
N TYR A 192 -15.43 -29.72 -22.63
CA TYR A 192 -14.89 -31.07 -22.45
C TYR A 192 -13.42 -31.11 -22.86
N ASN A 193 -12.71 -32.16 -22.46
CA ASN A 193 -11.34 -32.40 -22.89
C ASN A 193 -11.33 -33.31 -24.14
N PHE A 194 -10.61 -32.91 -25.19
CA PHE A 194 -10.54 -33.68 -26.43
C PHE A 194 -9.14 -33.61 -27.05
N THR A 195 -8.70 -34.70 -27.67
CA THR A 195 -7.39 -34.76 -28.32
C THR A 195 -7.45 -34.08 -29.68
N LYS A 196 -6.56 -33.09 -29.90
CA LYS A 196 -6.35 -32.47 -31.23
C LYS A 196 -5.95 -33.54 -32.25
N LEU A 197 -6.28 -33.34 -33.52
CA LEU A 197 -5.84 -34.22 -34.60
C LEU A 197 -4.30 -34.27 -34.62
N GLY A 198 -3.72 -35.47 -34.58
CA GLY A 198 -2.27 -35.65 -34.54
C GLY A 198 -1.59 -35.39 -33.18
N ALA A 199 -2.31 -34.95 -32.15
CA ALA A 199 -1.76 -34.77 -30.81
C ALA A 199 -1.88 -36.04 -29.96
N ALA A 200 -0.99 -36.19 -28.97
CA ALA A 200 -1.02 -37.30 -28.01
C ALA A 200 -1.86 -37.00 -26.76
N LYS A 201 -1.93 -35.73 -26.35
CA LYS A 201 -2.59 -35.31 -25.11
C LYS A 201 -3.91 -34.58 -25.39
N PRO A 202 -4.94 -34.79 -24.56
CA PRO A 202 -6.18 -34.02 -24.67
C PRO A 202 -5.94 -32.56 -24.27
N SER A 203 -6.70 -31.67 -24.91
CA SER A 203 -6.75 -30.23 -24.63
C SER A 203 -8.19 -29.81 -24.31
N PRO A 204 -8.39 -28.75 -23.51
CA PRO A 204 -9.71 -28.22 -23.21
C PRO A 204 -10.35 -27.66 -24.49
N LYS A 205 -11.59 -28.06 -24.73
CA LYS A 205 -12.39 -27.71 -25.91
C LYS A 205 -13.76 -27.18 -25.49
N ILE A 206 -14.21 -26.13 -26.17
CA ILE A 206 -15.57 -25.62 -26.09
C ILE A 206 -16.22 -25.87 -27.45
N SER A 207 -17.36 -26.55 -27.46
CA SER A 207 -18.16 -26.74 -28.67
C SER A 207 -19.52 -26.08 -28.53
N TYR A 208 -20.02 -25.47 -29.60
CA TYR A 208 -21.43 -25.18 -29.75
C TYR A 208 -22.09 -26.35 -30.47
N VAL A 209 -23.16 -26.88 -29.89
CA VAL A 209 -23.88 -28.05 -30.39
C VAL A 209 -25.37 -27.74 -30.53
N PHE A 210 -26.01 -28.34 -31.52
CA PHE A 210 -27.44 -28.22 -31.76
C PHE A 210 -28.00 -29.53 -32.32
N ASN A 211 -29.29 -29.78 -32.07
CA ASN A 211 -30.01 -30.87 -32.71
C ASN A 211 -30.76 -30.34 -33.94
N TYR A 212 -30.35 -30.75 -35.14
CA TYR A 212 -31.06 -30.48 -36.37
C TYR A 212 -32.24 -31.45 -36.53
N LYS A 213 -33.38 -31.05 -35.94
CA LYS A 213 -34.58 -31.89 -35.82
C LYS A 213 -35.07 -32.55 -37.12
N PRO A 214 -35.08 -31.89 -38.30
CA PRO A 214 -35.60 -32.52 -39.51
C PRO A 214 -34.92 -33.83 -39.89
N TRP A 215 -33.63 -33.98 -39.57
CA TRP A 215 -32.84 -35.18 -39.87
C TRP A 215 -32.37 -35.92 -38.60
N ASP A 216 -32.76 -35.44 -37.42
CA ASP A 216 -32.35 -35.93 -36.09
C ASP A 216 -30.82 -36.08 -35.94
N TRP A 217 -30.11 -35.05 -36.41
CA TRP A 217 -28.66 -34.97 -36.36
C TRP A 217 -28.20 -34.09 -35.20
N LEU A 218 -27.32 -34.64 -34.35
CA LEU A 218 -26.53 -33.85 -33.44
C LEU A 218 -25.33 -33.27 -34.21
N VAL A 219 -25.33 -31.96 -34.43
CA VAL A 219 -24.26 -31.25 -35.12
C VAL A 219 -23.54 -30.36 -34.14
N GLY A 220 -22.22 -30.27 -34.28
CA GLY A 220 -21.45 -29.32 -33.49
C GLY A 220 -20.14 -28.93 -34.13
N THR A 221 -19.59 -27.86 -33.60
CA THR A 221 -18.25 -27.40 -33.91
C THR A 221 -17.64 -26.80 -32.67
N GLY A 222 -16.32 -26.83 -32.55
CA GLY A 222 -15.66 -26.39 -31.34
C GLY A 222 -14.23 -25.95 -31.53
N VAL A 223 -13.80 -25.06 -30.62
CA VAL A 223 -12.44 -24.55 -30.55
C VAL A 223 -11.74 -25.10 -29.32
N TYR A 224 -10.43 -25.31 -29.44
CA TYR A 224 -9.59 -25.51 -28.28
C TYR A 224 -9.29 -24.16 -27.64
N ILE A 225 -9.15 -24.14 -26.32
CA ILE A 225 -8.92 -22.91 -25.53
C ILE A 225 -7.60 -22.94 -24.76
N ASP A 226 -6.72 -23.89 -25.09
CA ASP A 226 -5.39 -24.02 -24.49
C ASP A 226 -4.48 -22.83 -24.82
N ASP A 227 -4.66 -22.21 -26.00
CA ASP A 227 -4.01 -20.95 -26.39
C ASP A 227 -4.39 -19.80 -25.45
N ILE A 228 -5.69 -19.63 -25.16
CA ILE A 228 -6.22 -18.61 -24.26
C ILE A 228 -5.70 -18.84 -22.83
N GLN A 229 -5.70 -20.09 -22.38
CA GLN A 229 -5.20 -20.44 -21.04
C GLN A 229 -3.69 -20.18 -20.91
N ALA A 230 -2.91 -20.56 -21.93
CA ALA A 230 -1.46 -20.30 -21.96
C ALA A 230 -1.15 -18.80 -21.95
N GLU A 231 -1.87 -18.01 -22.74
CA GLU A 231 -1.73 -16.55 -22.78
C GLU A 231 -2.18 -15.89 -21.47
N ALA A 232 -3.28 -16.35 -20.86
CA ALA A 232 -3.71 -15.89 -19.55
C ALA A 232 -2.62 -16.16 -18.49
N GLU A 233 -2.00 -17.34 -18.51
CA GLU A 233 -0.93 -17.68 -17.58
C GLU A 233 0.34 -16.85 -17.81
N SER A 234 0.70 -16.61 -19.07
CA SER A 234 1.77 -15.68 -19.46
C SER A 234 1.53 -14.28 -18.89
N ARG A 235 0.30 -13.77 -19.01
CA ARG A 235 -0.11 -12.48 -18.43
C ARG A 235 -0.04 -12.48 -16.90
N ARG A 236 -0.46 -13.56 -16.23
CA ARG A 236 -0.31 -13.69 -14.76
C ARG A 236 1.16 -13.64 -14.35
N ALA A 237 2.03 -14.34 -15.09
CA ALA A 237 3.47 -14.34 -14.83
C ALA A 237 4.08 -12.94 -15.03
N ALA A 238 3.71 -12.24 -16.11
CA ALA A 238 4.13 -10.87 -16.37
C ALA A 238 3.65 -9.90 -15.28
N VAL A 239 2.39 -9.99 -14.87
CA VAL A 239 1.83 -9.22 -13.75
C VAL A 239 2.62 -9.48 -12.47
N ARG A 240 2.86 -10.75 -12.12
CA ARG A 240 3.65 -11.10 -10.93
C ARG A 240 5.05 -10.48 -10.96
N LYS A 241 5.71 -10.52 -12.13
CA LYS A 241 7.03 -9.91 -12.32
C LYS A 241 6.96 -8.38 -12.14
N THR A 242 6.04 -7.71 -12.83
CA THR A 242 5.87 -6.25 -12.74
C THR A 242 5.56 -5.80 -11.31
N LEU A 243 4.68 -6.51 -10.62
CA LEU A 243 4.36 -6.24 -9.21
C LEU A 243 5.60 -6.44 -8.33
N SER A 244 6.38 -7.50 -8.57
CA SER A 244 7.64 -7.70 -7.85
C SER A 244 8.64 -6.56 -8.08
N ASP A 245 8.76 -6.07 -9.32
CA ASP A 245 9.65 -4.96 -9.66
C ASP A 245 9.18 -3.64 -9.03
N GLN A 246 7.87 -3.36 -9.07
CA GLN A 246 7.26 -2.17 -8.46
C GLN A 246 7.35 -2.17 -6.94
N PHE A 247 7.02 -3.29 -6.29
CA PHE A 247 7.04 -3.40 -4.82
C PHE A 247 8.46 -3.45 -4.28
N GLY A 248 9.39 -3.97 -5.08
CA GLY A 248 10.82 -3.89 -4.81
C GLY A 248 11.31 -2.47 -4.56
N ALA A 249 10.65 -1.47 -5.16
CA ALA A 249 10.96 -0.06 -5.03
C ALA A 249 10.06 0.72 -4.05
N VAL A 250 9.07 0.08 -3.43
CA VAL A 250 8.17 0.75 -2.47
C VAL A 250 8.96 1.15 -1.24
N THR A 251 9.06 2.46 -1.01
CA THR A 251 9.66 3.04 0.19
C THR A 251 8.57 3.64 1.06
N PHE A 252 8.58 3.32 2.36
CA PHE A 252 7.76 4.00 3.34
C PHE A 252 8.50 5.20 3.92
N ASN A 253 7.76 6.22 4.33
CA ASN A 253 8.33 7.36 5.04
C ASN A 253 8.89 6.86 6.38
N GLY A 254 10.22 6.93 6.54
CA GLY A 254 10.95 6.37 7.68
C GLY A 254 11.84 5.16 7.34
N GLY A 255 11.59 4.47 6.22
CA GLY A 255 12.20 3.17 5.94
C GLY A 255 11.18 2.05 6.13
N GLY A 256 11.48 0.85 5.65
CA GLY A 256 10.56 -0.29 5.71
C GLY A 256 10.60 -1.14 4.46
N LEU A 257 9.73 -2.14 4.43
CA LEU A 257 9.72 -3.16 3.38
C LEU A 257 8.31 -3.67 3.15
N PHE A 258 7.98 -3.86 1.88
CA PHE A 258 6.77 -4.55 1.46
C PHE A 258 7.16 -5.90 0.87
N PHE A 259 6.45 -6.96 1.26
CA PHE A 259 6.67 -8.30 0.74
C PHE A 259 5.37 -9.09 0.73
N VAL A 260 5.37 -10.16 -0.06
CA VAL A 260 4.21 -11.05 -0.19
C VAL A 260 4.63 -12.47 0.18
N LEU A 261 3.82 -13.12 1.00
CA LEU A 261 3.93 -14.53 1.33
C LEU A 261 2.87 -15.33 0.57
N ASP A 262 3.19 -16.56 0.18
CA ASP A 262 2.18 -17.55 -0.19
C ASP A 262 1.52 -18.17 1.05
N LYS A 263 0.51 -19.03 0.82
CA LYS A 263 -0.19 -19.78 1.88
C LYS A 263 0.72 -20.71 2.72
N LYS A 264 1.94 -21.00 2.26
CA LYS A 264 2.93 -21.82 2.97
C LYS A 264 3.96 -20.95 3.71
N GLY A 265 3.76 -19.63 3.75
CA GLY A 265 4.66 -18.68 4.39
C GLY A 265 5.94 -18.42 3.60
N LYS A 266 6.04 -18.85 2.34
CA LYS A 266 7.19 -18.59 1.48
C LYS A 266 7.07 -17.20 0.87
N VAL A 267 8.17 -16.46 0.88
CA VAL A 267 8.25 -15.16 0.20
C VAL A 267 8.17 -15.35 -1.31
N VAL A 268 7.11 -14.83 -1.94
CA VAL A 268 6.88 -14.85 -3.39
C VAL A 268 7.20 -13.52 -4.06
N VAL A 269 7.16 -12.42 -3.29
CA VAL A 269 7.63 -11.10 -3.73
C VAL A 269 8.50 -10.53 -2.63
N ALA A 270 9.76 -10.23 -2.95
CA ALA A 270 10.74 -9.69 -2.02
C ALA A 270 11.11 -8.23 -2.37
N PRO A 271 11.43 -7.38 -1.38
CA PRO A 271 11.90 -6.02 -1.63
C PRO A 271 13.28 -6.03 -2.30
N LYS A 272 13.55 -5.06 -3.18
CA LYS A 272 14.82 -5.01 -3.92
C LYS A 272 15.98 -4.75 -2.96
N GLY A 273 17.06 -5.53 -3.08
CA GLY A 273 18.23 -5.40 -2.23
C GLY A 273 18.05 -5.88 -0.78
N LYS A 274 16.90 -6.50 -0.44
CA LYS A 274 16.64 -7.08 0.88
C LYS A 274 16.55 -8.60 0.77
N ASN A 275 17.37 -9.32 1.55
CA ASN A 275 17.26 -10.78 1.62
C ASN A 275 16.19 -11.18 2.65
N LEU A 276 15.00 -11.53 2.15
CA LEU A 276 13.93 -12.17 2.94
C LEU A 276 13.78 -13.66 2.63
N ALA A 277 14.64 -14.23 1.77
CA ALA A 277 14.52 -15.63 1.34
C ALA A 277 14.70 -16.62 2.52
N ASP A 278 15.34 -16.18 3.59
CA ASP A 278 15.62 -16.98 4.78
C ASP A 278 14.52 -16.87 5.86
N LEU A 279 13.50 -16.02 5.63
CA LEU A 279 12.38 -15.84 6.56
C LEU A 279 11.65 -17.16 6.82
N ALA A 280 11.36 -17.94 5.78
CA ALA A 280 10.73 -19.25 5.95
C ALA A 280 11.72 -20.37 6.35
N LYS A 281 13.04 -20.11 6.35
CA LYS A 281 14.07 -21.13 6.55
C LYS A 281 14.61 -21.17 7.97
N THR A 282 14.81 -20.01 8.58
CA THR A 282 15.39 -19.89 9.94
C THR A 282 14.33 -20.10 11.03
N PRO A 283 14.72 -20.58 12.24
CA PRO A 283 13.78 -20.70 13.36
C PRO A 283 13.10 -19.37 13.74
N ALA A 284 13.88 -18.29 13.81
CA ALA A 284 13.37 -16.95 14.13
C ALA A 284 12.46 -16.36 13.03
N GLY A 285 12.79 -16.63 11.76
CA GLY A 285 11.93 -16.23 10.66
C GLY A 285 10.61 -17.02 10.63
N LYS A 286 10.63 -18.33 10.91
CA LYS A 286 9.41 -19.15 11.05
C LYS A 286 8.51 -18.66 12.19
N GLU A 287 9.08 -18.22 13.30
CA GLU A 287 8.31 -17.56 14.38
C GLU A 287 7.61 -16.30 13.84
N THR A 288 8.33 -15.49 13.06
CA THR A 288 7.78 -14.27 12.44
C THR A 288 6.65 -14.58 11.45
N VAL A 289 6.82 -15.61 10.61
CA VAL A 289 5.78 -16.08 9.69
C VAL A 289 4.52 -16.51 10.44
N LYS A 290 4.65 -17.28 11.53
CA LYS A 290 3.50 -17.67 12.37
C LYS A 290 2.76 -16.48 12.96
N VAL A 291 3.48 -15.43 13.39
CA VAL A 291 2.88 -14.19 13.88
C VAL A 291 2.06 -13.50 12.78
N ILE A 292 2.59 -13.46 11.56
CA ILE A 292 1.89 -12.89 10.40
C ILE A 292 0.68 -13.74 10.03
N GLU A 293 0.83 -15.06 9.93
CA GLU A 293 -0.23 -16.02 9.59
C GLU A 293 -1.42 -15.94 10.56
N ALA A 294 -1.14 -15.81 11.86
CA ALA A 294 -2.18 -15.67 12.88
C ALA A 294 -3.00 -14.37 12.75
N ALA A 295 -2.47 -13.38 12.05
CA ALA A 295 -3.10 -12.08 11.82
C ALA A 295 -3.69 -11.91 10.42
N VAL A 296 -3.69 -12.96 9.59
CA VAL A 296 -4.25 -12.89 8.24
C VAL A 296 -5.77 -12.71 8.33
N PRO A 297 -6.33 -11.62 7.79
CA PRO A 297 -7.77 -11.42 7.82
C PRO A 297 -8.48 -12.38 6.87
N LYS A 298 -9.69 -12.82 7.24
CA LYS A 298 -10.53 -13.68 6.40
C LYS A 298 -11.12 -12.97 5.17
N LYS A 299 -11.28 -11.65 5.27
CA LYS A 299 -11.90 -10.81 4.24
C LYS A 299 -10.83 -10.02 3.50
N ASP A 300 -10.83 -10.11 2.17
CA ASP A 300 -9.93 -9.33 1.31
C ASP A 300 -10.09 -7.83 1.53
N GLY A 301 -8.97 -7.11 1.52
CA GLY A 301 -8.92 -5.66 1.69
C GLY A 301 -9.01 -5.18 3.14
N THR A 302 -9.28 -6.06 4.11
CA THR A 302 -9.09 -5.74 5.53
C THR A 302 -7.58 -5.70 5.83
N ILE A 303 -7.14 -4.69 6.57
CA ILE A 303 -5.76 -4.55 7.03
C ILE A 303 -5.75 -4.71 8.55
N ILE A 304 -4.92 -5.64 9.04
CA ILE A 304 -4.66 -5.81 10.47
C ILE A 304 -3.27 -5.25 10.78
N GLU A 305 -3.21 -4.25 11.64
CA GLU A 305 -1.96 -3.70 12.17
C GLU A 305 -1.50 -4.52 13.39
N LEU A 306 -0.21 -4.88 13.42
CA LEU A 306 0.44 -5.55 14.53
C LEU A 306 1.67 -4.76 14.98
N ASN A 307 1.80 -4.56 16.29
CA ASN A 307 2.99 -4.02 16.92
C ASN A 307 3.71 -5.16 17.65
N LYS A 308 4.73 -5.76 17.03
CA LYS A 308 5.39 -6.98 17.53
C LYS A 308 6.91 -6.94 17.37
N SER A 309 7.60 -7.59 18.31
CA SER A 309 9.05 -7.81 18.23
C SER A 309 9.33 -9.07 17.41
N VAL A 310 9.82 -8.92 16.19
CA VAL A 310 10.02 -10.01 15.22
C VAL A 310 11.35 -9.88 14.49
N THR A 311 11.77 -10.97 13.83
CA THR A 311 13.02 -11.00 13.03
C THR A 311 12.67 -11.09 11.55
N LEU A 312 12.65 -9.94 10.88
CA LEU A 312 12.43 -9.88 9.42
C LEU A 312 13.74 -9.83 8.62
N GLN A 313 14.75 -9.13 9.14
CA GLN A 313 16.08 -9.02 8.54
C GLN A 313 17.16 -9.35 9.57
N GLY A 314 18.19 -10.07 9.17
CA GLY A 314 19.30 -10.45 10.04
C GLY A 314 18.91 -11.48 11.11
N LYS A 315 19.58 -11.46 12.26
CA LYS A 315 19.40 -12.43 13.36
C LYS A 315 18.72 -11.85 14.60
N ASN A 316 18.53 -10.53 14.66
CA ASN A 316 18.08 -9.84 15.87
C ASN A 316 16.59 -9.50 15.80
N LYS A 317 15.87 -9.66 16.92
CA LYS A 317 14.51 -9.17 17.08
C LYS A 317 14.53 -7.65 17.15
N GLN A 318 13.57 -7.03 16.44
CA GLN A 318 13.32 -5.59 16.49
C GLN A 318 11.81 -5.37 16.57
N ASN A 319 11.37 -4.24 17.13
CA ASN A 319 9.95 -3.89 17.13
C ASN A 319 9.54 -3.36 15.75
N TRP A 320 8.59 -4.05 15.14
CA TRP A 320 8.02 -3.71 13.85
C TRP A 320 6.54 -3.37 14.00
N VAL A 321 6.12 -2.40 13.19
CA VAL A 321 4.72 -2.18 12.87
C VAL A 321 4.45 -2.92 11.56
N LEU A 322 3.58 -3.92 11.61
CA LEU A 322 3.24 -4.79 10.49
C LEU A 322 1.80 -4.53 10.08
N ASN A 323 1.56 -4.19 8.81
CA ASN A 323 0.23 -4.23 8.23
C ASN A 323 0.09 -5.51 7.42
N VAL A 324 -0.85 -6.37 7.82
CA VAL A 324 -1.12 -7.66 7.20
C VAL A 324 -2.49 -7.61 6.53
N SER A 325 -2.56 -7.98 5.26
CA SER A 325 -3.81 -8.23 4.55
C SER A 325 -3.75 -9.50 3.73
N SER A 326 -4.91 -9.95 3.26
CA SER A 326 -5.06 -11.10 2.37
C SER A 326 -5.55 -10.68 0.99
N TYR A 327 -5.09 -11.42 -0.01
CA TYR A 327 -5.65 -11.42 -1.35
C TYR A 327 -5.93 -12.86 -1.78
N ASN A 328 -7.14 -13.31 -1.48
CA ASN A 328 -7.60 -14.68 -1.69
C ASN A 328 -7.49 -15.19 -3.14
N PRO A 329 -7.75 -14.40 -4.21
CA PRO A 329 -7.68 -14.91 -5.58
C PRO A 329 -6.31 -15.49 -5.97
N LEU A 330 -5.23 -15.03 -5.35
CA LEU A 330 -3.87 -15.57 -5.55
C LEU A 330 -3.32 -16.32 -4.34
N ASN A 331 -4.12 -16.49 -3.28
CA ASN A 331 -3.67 -17.02 -1.98
C ASN A 331 -2.45 -16.27 -1.43
N TRP A 332 -2.45 -14.94 -1.56
CA TRP A 332 -1.35 -14.08 -1.13
C TRP A 332 -1.64 -13.44 0.22
N VAL A 333 -0.61 -13.37 1.05
CA VAL A 333 -0.59 -12.58 2.27
C VAL A 333 0.35 -11.40 2.03
N LEU A 334 -0.18 -10.20 2.13
CA LEU A 334 0.53 -8.96 1.87
C LEU A 334 1.00 -8.37 3.19
N VAL A 335 2.27 -7.98 3.26
CA VAL A 335 2.87 -7.48 4.49
C VAL A 335 3.63 -6.19 4.20
N SER A 336 3.20 -5.09 4.82
CA SER A 336 4.06 -3.92 5.00
C SER A 336 4.69 -4.01 6.37
N ALA A 337 6.01 -3.81 6.46
CA ALA A 337 6.72 -3.83 7.72
C ALA A 337 7.61 -2.60 7.83
N VAL A 338 7.39 -1.79 8.86
CA VAL A 338 8.21 -0.61 9.16
C VAL A 338 8.77 -0.72 10.57
N PRO A 339 10.08 -0.49 10.78
CA PRO A 339 10.65 -0.46 12.13
C PRO A 339 9.99 0.64 12.97
N GLN A 340 9.65 0.36 14.22
CA GLN A 340 8.99 1.35 15.08
C GLN A 340 9.87 2.60 15.32
N GLN A 341 11.19 2.43 15.35
CA GLN A 341 12.15 3.53 15.48
C GLN A 341 12.16 4.47 14.26
N ASP A 342 11.83 3.94 13.09
CA ASP A 342 11.88 4.65 11.81
C ASP A 342 10.63 5.54 11.65
N LEU A 343 9.47 5.07 12.13
CA LEU A 343 8.24 5.88 12.21
C LEU A 343 8.38 7.08 13.17
N THR A 344 9.23 6.95 14.18
CA THR A 344 9.38 7.93 15.26
C THR A 344 10.58 8.87 15.06
N ALA A 345 11.51 8.55 14.15
CA ALA A 345 12.73 9.32 13.91
C ALA A 345 12.48 10.75 13.39
N PRO A 346 11.56 10.99 12.41
CA PRO A 346 11.32 12.35 11.92
C PRO A 346 10.81 13.29 13.02
N GLY A 347 9.85 12.83 13.83
CA GLY A 347 9.33 13.59 14.97
C GLY A 347 10.41 13.89 16.01
N ARG A 348 11.29 12.92 16.30
CA ARG A 348 12.43 13.10 17.20
C ARG A 348 13.44 14.12 16.67
N ASN A 349 13.76 14.10 15.38
CA ASN A 349 14.70 15.04 14.78
C ASN A 349 14.16 16.48 14.84
N LEU A 350 12.87 16.66 14.55
CA LEU A 350 12.19 17.95 14.70
C LEU A 350 12.19 18.43 16.16
N ALA A 351 11.93 17.53 17.10
CA ALA A 351 11.99 17.82 18.53
C ALA A 351 13.38 18.31 18.97
N ILE A 352 14.46 17.68 18.50
CA ILE A 352 15.83 18.08 18.81
C ILE A 352 16.13 19.46 18.22
N GLN A 353 15.76 19.73 16.97
CA GLN A 353 15.95 21.04 16.35
C GLN A 353 15.21 22.15 17.10
N GLN A 354 13.97 21.90 17.54
CA GLN A 354 13.19 22.83 18.35
C GLN A 354 13.84 23.08 19.72
N ALA A 355 14.33 22.02 20.39
CA ALA A 355 15.02 22.17 21.67
C ALA A 355 16.29 23.03 21.54
N LEU A 356 17.08 22.84 20.48
CA LEU A 356 18.27 23.66 20.22
C LEU A 356 17.91 25.15 20.01
N LEU A 357 16.83 25.43 19.27
CA LEU A 357 16.35 26.80 19.08
C LEU A 357 15.91 27.44 20.40
N GLN A 358 15.24 26.68 21.28
CA GLN A 358 14.84 27.18 22.59
C GLN A 358 16.02 27.45 23.52
N VAL A 359 17.04 26.59 23.50
CA VAL A 359 18.29 26.85 24.24
C VAL A 359 18.94 28.13 23.74
N LEU A 360 18.98 28.35 22.42
CA LEU A 360 19.50 29.59 21.84
C LEU A 360 18.71 30.83 22.30
N LEU A 361 17.37 30.77 22.24
CA LEU A 361 16.50 31.87 22.70
C LEU A 361 16.64 32.14 24.20
N LEU A 362 16.83 31.10 25.00
CA LEU A 362 17.07 31.21 26.43
C LEU A 362 18.41 31.90 26.71
N LEU A 363 19.48 31.55 25.99
CA LEU A 363 20.78 32.22 26.11
C LEU A 363 20.69 33.71 25.73
N ILE A 364 19.97 34.02 24.65
CA ILE A 364 19.71 35.41 24.22
C ILE A 364 18.92 36.16 25.31
N GLY A 365 17.85 35.56 25.82
CA GLY A 365 17.00 36.15 26.86
C GLY A 365 17.73 36.39 28.18
N LEU A 366 18.56 35.44 28.62
CA LEU A 366 19.42 35.60 29.80
C LEU A 366 20.44 36.72 29.59
N THR A 367 21.09 36.75 28.43
CA THR A 367 22.09 37.79 28.10
C THR A 367 21.44 39.17 28.09
N ALA A 368 20.30 39.32 27.42
CA ALA A 368 19.53 40.56 27.38
C ALA A 368 19.04 40.95 28.79
N GLY A 369 18.54 40.00 29.59
CA GLY A 369 18.10 40.24 30.96
C GLY A 369 19.21 40.75 31.86
N ILE A 370 20.42 40.18 31.76
CA ILE A 370 21.61 40.65 32.49
C ILE A 370 22.01 42.06 32.03
N LEU A 371 22.05 42.32 30.71
CA LEU A 371 22.41 43.62 30.16
C LEU A 371 21.42 44.71 30.60
N ILE A 372 20.12 44.46 30.49
CA ILE A 372 19.05 45.39 30.91
C ILE A 372 19.11 45.59 32.42
N SER A 373 19.23 44.51 33.21
CA SER A 373 19.32 44.61 34.67
C SER A 373 20.51 45.46 35.10
N ARG A 374 21.69 45.27 34.49
CA ARG A 374 22.86 46.12 34.74
C ARG A 374 22.63 47.57 34.32
N ARG A 375 21.98 47.80 33.17
CA ARG A 375 21.71 49.14 32.62
C ARG A 375 20.71 49.94 33.44
N ILE A 376 19.84 49.29 34.21
CA ILE A 376 18.82 49.94 35.06
C ILE A 376 19.28 50.00 36.53
N THR A 377 19.67 48.86 37.13
CA THR A 377 19.90 48.79 38.59
C THR A 377 21.11 49.60 39.04
N GLY A 378 22.20 49.67 38.26
CA GLY A 378 23.39 50.43 38.63
C GLY A 378 23.12 51.95 38.79
N PRO A 379 22.51 52.60 37.78
CA PRO A 379 22.11 54.00 37.88
C PRO A 379 21.09 54.26 39.00
N VAL A 380 20.09 53.39 39.18
CA VAL A 380 19.12 53.52 40.27
C VAL A 380 19.80 53.41 41.65
N GLU A 381 20.79 52.52 41.81
CA GLU A 381 21.59 52.42 43.03
C GLU A 381 22.36 53.71 43.30
N THR A 382 22.90 54.34 42.26
CA THR A 382 23.65 55.61 42.34
C THR A 382 22.73 56.75 42.80
N VAL A 383 21.56 56.89 42.19
CA VAL A 383 20.54 57.89 42.58
C VAL A 383 20.01 57.64 43.99
N THR A 384 19.81 56.38 44.38
CA THR A 384 19.37 56.03 45.75
C THR A 384 20.44 56.36 46.78
N LYS A 385 21.73 56.12 46.46
CA LYS A 385 22.86 56.52 47.31
C LYS A 385 22.91 58.03 47.49
N ALA A 386 22.77 58.80 46.40
CA ALA A 386 22.72 60.26 46.44
C ALA A 386 21.59 60.79 47.34
N ALA A 387 20.38 60.24 47.24
CA ALA A 387 19.27 60.61 48.11
C ALA A 387 19.58 60.37 49.61
N ARG A 388 20.30 59.29 49.92
CA ARG A 388 20.76 59.01 51.29
C ARG A 388 21.84 59.99 51.73
N ASP A 389 22.85 60.20 50.90
CA ASP A 389 23.97 61.10 51.19
C ASP A 389 23.46 62.55 51.40
N LEU A 390 22.38 62.95 50.73
CA LEU A 390 21.70 64.25 50.92
C LEU A 390 21.06 64.34 52.30
N SER A 391 20.40 63.28 52.78
CA SER A 391 19.83 63.23 54.14
C SER A 391 20.89 63.23 55.24
N GLU A 392 22.10 62.76 54.93
CA GLU A 392 23.25 62.72 55.86
C GLU A 392 24.19 63.94 55.71
N ASN A 393 23.80 64.93 54.89
CA ASN A 393 24.57 66.15 54.60
C ASN A 393 25.98 65.92 54.02
N LYS A 394 26.15 64.83 53.28
CA LYS A 394 27.42 64.38 52.64
C LYS A 394 27.31 64.29 51.11
N PHE A 395 26.27 64.90 50.54
CA PHE A 395 25.98 64.80 49.12
C PHE A 395 26.92 65.67 48.29
N ASP A 396 27.46 65.08 47.23
CA ASP A 396 28.21 65.77 46.18
C ASP A 396 27.42 65.62 44.87
N PRO A 397 26.94 66.71 44.25
CA PRO A 397 26.21 66.65 42.98
C PRO A 397 26.97 65.92 41.84
N SER A 398 28.30 65.91 41.87
CA SER A 398 29.12 65.24 40.85
C SER A 398 29.04 63.72 40.90
N ASP A 399 28.64 63.13 42.04
CA ASP A 399 28.40 61.67 42.17
C ASP A 399 27.27 61.18 41.22
N LEU A 400 26.44 62.10 40.71
CA LEU A 400 25.32 61.80 39.82
C LEU A 400 25.61 62.03 38.33
N ASP A 401 26.76 62.59 37.93
CA ASP A 401 27.03 62.99 36.52
C ASP A 401 26.84 61.84 35.52
N ALA A 402 27.33 60.65 35.88
CA ALA A 402 27.18 59.46 35.04
C ALA A 402 25.70 59.04 34.88
N ALA A 403 24.89 59.19 35.93
CA ALA A 403 23.46 58.90 35.87
C ALA A 403 22.67 60.02 35.17
N ALA A 404 23.03 61.29 35.40
CA ALA A 404 22.41 62.49 34.84
C ALA A 404 22.69 62.67 33.33
N SER A 405 23.75 62.06 32.80
CA SER A 405 24.03 62.02 31.36
C SER A 405 23.04 61.15 30.56
N ARG A 406 22.22 60.34 31.23
CA ARG A 406 21.24 59.47 30.57
C ARG A 406 20.03 60.24 30.07
N THR A 407 19.44 59.77 28.98
CA THR A 407 18.25 60.37 28.35
C THR A 407 16.94 59.69 28.75
N ASP A 408 16.96 58.82 29.77
CA ASP A 408 15.80 58.09 30.27
C ASP A 408 15.33 58.63 31.64
N GLU A 409 14.28 58.02 32.19
CA GLU A 409 13.64 58.45 33.44
C GLU A 409 14.61 58.43 34.63
N VAL A 410 15.61 57.55 34.60
CA VAL A 410 16.66 57.51 35.64
C VAL A 410 17.59 58.72 35.52
N GLY A 411 17.86 59.18 34.29
CA GLY A 411 18.58 60.43 34.05
C GLY A 411 17.78 61.67 34.45
N ASP A 412 16.47 61.70 34.19
CA ASP A 412 15.59 62.77 34.67
C ASP A 412 15.59 62.85 36.19
N LEU A 413 15.48 61.69 36.87
CA LEU A 413 15.54 61.61 38.32
C LEU A 413 16.90 62.07 38.87
N ALA A 414 18.01 61.64 38.26
CA ALA A 414 19.36 62.06 38.65
C ALA A 414 19.55 63.58 38.52
N ARG A 415 19.10 64.17 37.41
CA ARG A 415 19.13 65.64 37.20
C ARG A 415 18.27 66.39 38.22
N ALA A 416 17.12 65.83 38.60
CA ALA A 416 16.28 66.43 39.64
C ALA A 416 17.00 66.48 40.99
N PHE A 417 17.66 65.38 41.40
CA PHE A 417 18.46 65.35 42.63
C PHE A 417 19.69 66.28 42.57
N GLN A 418 20.38 66.39 41.42
CA GLN A 418 21.49 67.35 41.25
C GLN A 418 21.07 68.81 41.43
N ARG A 419 19.80 69.15 41.18
CA ARG A 419 19.29 70.52 41.38
C ARG A 419 18.87 70.79 42.83
N MET A 420 18.76 69.76 43.67
CA MET A 420 18.27 69.85 45.05
C MET A 420 19.37 69.98 46.09
N GLY A 421 20.60 69.52 45.78
CA GLY A 421 21.79 69.73 46.60
C GLY A 421 22.69 70.75 45.95
#